data_AF-A0A3D3XH39-F1
#
_entry.id   AF-A0A3D3XH39-F1
#
_cell.length_a   1.000
_cell.length_b   1.000
_cell.length_c   1.000
_cell.angle_alpha   90.00
_cell.angle_beta   90.00
_cell.angle_gamma   90.00
#
_symmetry.space_group_name_H-M   'P 1'
#
loop_
_entity.id
_entity.type
_entity.pdbx_description
1 polymer ?
#
loop_
_entity_poly.entity_id
_entity_poly.type
_entity_poly.pdbx_seq_one_letter_code
_entity_poly.pdbx_strand_id
1 'polypeptide(L)'
;MTFLQPIILFGLPLILLPVAIHLLNRLRHRTIPWGAMRFLVAASRSSVNRAKLKQFLILLFRTLAVLMLMLFLARPLSGGWMGWAFASAPDTVLILLDRSSSMETRLAGTSLSRREQALDLLTEAAGAYAGHSHFVLIDSASGTPQNIPDISALKDHPMV
;
A
#
# COMPACT_ATOMS: atom_id res chain seq x y z
N MET A 1 8.87 -7.22 3.07
CA MET A 1 7.90 -6.66 2.10
C MET A 1 7.67 -7.72 1.04
N THR A 2 6.53 -8.40 1.09
CA THR A 2 6.12 -9.37 0.08
C THR A 2 5.51 -8.63 -1.11
N PHE A 3 5.76 -9.11 -2.32
CA PHE A 3 5.19 -8.54 -3.55
C PHE A 3 4.37 -9.63 -4.23
N LEU A 4 3.20 -9.28 -4.77
CA LEU A 4 2.39 -10.23 -5.53
C LEU A 4 3.07 -10.65 -6.84
N GLN A 5 3.86 -9.75 -7.45
CA GLN A 5 4.53 -10.00 -8.72
C GLN A 5 6.00 -9.56 -8.68
N PRO A 6 6.89 -10.39 -8.10
CA PRO A 6 8.30 -10.03 -7.91
C PRO A 6 9.07 -9.87 -9.23
N ILE A 7 8.61 -10.50 -10.32
CA ILE A 7 9.29 -10.42 -11.63
C ILE A 7 9.30 -9.01 -12.22
N ILE A 8 8.35 -8.15 -11.81
CA ILE A 8 8.25 -6.76 -12.26
C ILE A 8 9.41 -5.92 -11.71
N LEU A 9 10.05 -6.32 -10.61
CA LEU A 9 11.23 -5.62 -10.07
C LEU A 9 12.42 -5.65 -11.04
N PHE A 10 12.53 -6.65 -11.91
CA PHE A 10 13.56 -6.66 -12.96
C PHE A 10 13.36 -5.52 -13.97
N GLY A 11 12.18 -4.90 -13.99
CA GLY A 11 11.92 -3.68 -14.73
C GLY A 11 12.54 -2.43 -14.12
N LEU A 12 12.89 -2.39 -12.83
CA LEU A 12 13.39 -1.17 -12.15
C LEU A 12 14.50 -0.41 -12.90
N PRO A 13 15.43 -1.06 -13.62
CA PRO A 13 16.40 -0.36 -14.45
C PRO A 13 15.79 0.62 -15.47
N LEU A 14 14.54 0.44 -15.91
CA LEU A 14 13.84 1.39 -16.80
C LEU A 14 13.67 2.79 -16.18
N ILE A 15 13.71 2.92 -14.85
CA ILE A 15 13.63 4.23 -14.18
C ILE A 15 14.86 5.10 -14.52
N LEU A 16 15.98 4.49 -14.93
CA LEU A 16 17.17 5.21 -15.40
C LEU A 16 17.00 5.77 -16.82
N LEU A 17 16.02 5.32 -17.58
CA LEU A 17 15.85 5.70 -18.98
C LEU A 17 15.65 7.23 -19.19
N PRO A 18 14.79 7.93 -18.41
CA PRO A 18 14.70 9.39 -18.45
C PRO A 18 16.02 10.12 -18.12
N VAL A 19 16.79 9.57 -17.17
CA VAL A 19 18.07 10.14 -16.73
C VAL A 19 19.14 9.95 -17.81
N ALA A 20 19.22 8.76 -18.38
CA ALA A 20 20.12 8.43 -19.48
C ALA A 20 19.83 9.32 -20.70
N ILE A 21 18.56 9.44 -21.11
CA ILE A 21 18.15 10.32 -22.22
C ILE A 21 18.53 11.77 -21.92
N HIS A 22 18.33 12.26 -20.69
CA HIS A 22 18.71 13.61 -20.30
C HIS A 22 20.23 13.84 -20.43
N LEU A 23 21.04 12.89 -19.97
CA LEU A 23 22.50 12.98 -20.01
C LEU A 23 23.02 12.92 -21.46
N LEU A 24 22.48 12.02 -22.29
CA LEU A 24 22.81 11.94 -23.72
C LEU A 24 22.44 13.23 -24.45
N ASN A 25 21.28 13.81 -24.16
CA ASN A 25 20.85 15.03 -24.84
C ASN A 25 21.74 16.23 -24.45
N ARG A 26 22.20 16.29 -23.19
CA ARG A 26 23.16 17.30 -22.72
C ARG A 26 24.52 17.18 -23.42
N LEU A 27 24.98 15.97 -23.71
CA LEU A 27 26.24 15.70 -24.41
C LEU A 27 26.19 16.12 -25.89
N ARG A 28 25.00 16.16 -26.50
CA ARG A 28 24.81 16.45 -27.93
C ARG A 28 24.79 17.95 -28.26
N HIS A 29 24.57 18.82 -27.28
CA HIS A 29 24.44 20.25 -27.52
C HIS A 29 25.82 20.93 -27.60
N ARG A 30 26.31 21.15 -28.83
CA ARG A 30 27.46 22.04 -29.08
C ARG A 30 26.99 23.49 -29.12
N THR A 31 27.51 24.33 -28.23
CA THR A 31 27.25 25.76 -28.26
C THR A 31 28.06 26.43 -29.37
N ILE A 32 27.39 26.99 -30.37
CA ILE A 32 28.02 27.78 -31.43
C ILE A 32 28.04 29.25 -30.97
N PRO A 33 29.21 29.88 -30.79
CA PRO A 33 29.30 31.28 -30.40
C PRO A 33 28.95 32.18 -31.59
N TRP A 34 27.76 32.81 -31.59
CA TRP A 34 27.34 33.78 -32.59
C TRP A 34 27.52 35.21 -32.08
N GLY A 35 28.23 36.07 -32.83
CA GLY A 35 28.71 37.38 -32.37
C GLY A 35 27.61 38.34 -31.90
N ALA A 36 26.43 38.32 -32.53
CA ALA A 36 25.29 39.16 -32.17
C ALA A 36 24.65 38.78 -30.81
N MET A 37 24.80 37.53 -30.35
CA MET A 37 24.17 37.05 -29.11
C MET A 37 24.86 37.54 -27.84
N ARG A 38 26.09 38.07 -27.93
CA ARG A 38 26.83 38.59 -26.75
C ARG A 38 26.09 39.75 -26.07
N PHE A 39 25.43 40.60 -26.85
CA PHE A 39 24.63 41.71 -26.32
C PHE A 39 23.31 41.23 -25.70
N LEU A 40 22.71 40.19 -26.25
CA LEU A 40 21.45 39.59 -25.76
C LEU A 40 21.64 38.78 -24.47
N VAL A 41 22.77 38.07 -24.35
CA VAL A 41 23.12 37.28 -23.15
C VAL A 41 23.55 38.18 -21.98
N ALA A 42 24.16 39.34 -22.26
CA ALA A 42 24.50 40.32 -21.22
C ALA A 42 23.26 40.85 -20.49
N ALA A 43 22.13 41.00 -21.19
CA ALA A 43 20.85 41.43 -20.62
C ALA A 43 20.07 40.31 -19.89
N SER A 44 20.32 39.03 -20.19
CA SER A 44 19.49 37.89 -19.72
C SER A 44 20.11 37.03 -18.60
N ARG A 45 21.21 37.46 -17.97
CA ARG A 45 21.91 36.72 -16.90
C ARG A 45 21.02 36.26 -15.72
N SER A 46 19.88 36.91 -15.49
CA SER A 46 18.93 36.61 -14.41
C SER A 46 18.14 35.28 -14.59
N SER A 47 18.01 34.76 -15.82
CA SER A 47 17.09 33.63 -16.11
C SER A 47 17.70 32.23 -15.95
N VAL A 48 19.03 32.13 -15.87
CA VAL A 48 19.75 30.86 -15.99
C VAL A 48 19.49 29.91 -14.80
N ASN A 49 19.35 30.44 -13.58
CA ASN A 49 19.12 29.61 -12.39
C ASN A 49 17.71 29.02 -12.33
N ARG A 50 16.68 29.78 -12.75
CA ARG A 50 15.28 29.29 -12.79
C ARG A 50 15.09 28.19 -13.85
N ALA A 51 15.77 28.33 -14.98
CA ALA A 51 15.76 27.31 -16.04
C ALA A 51 16.37 25.99 -15.57
N LYS A 52 17.49 26.02 -14.83
CA LYS A 52 18.12 24.83 -14.24
C LYS A 52 17.20 24.15 -13.23
N LEU A 53 16.59 24.92 -12.32
CA LEU A 53 15.67 24.36 -11.32
C LEU A 53 14.47 23.67 -12.00
N LYS A 54 13.87 24.32 -13.00
CA LYS A 54 12.77 23.73 -13.78
C LYS A 54 13.19 22.42 -14.46
N GLN A 55 14.40 22.36 -15.02
CA GLN A 55 14.91 21.14 -15.66
C GLN A 55 15.08 19.98 -14.67
N PHE A 56 15.63 20.25 -13.47
CA PHE A 56 15.75 19.23 -12.43
C PHE A 56 14.38 18.76 -11.93
N LEU A 57 13.43 19.67 -11.73
CA LEU A 57 12.07 19.30 -11.33
C LEU A 57 11.38 18.45 -12.40
N ILE A 58 11.49 18.80 -13.68
CA ILE A 58 10.92 18.01 -14.78
C ILE A 58 11.55 16.62 -14.82
N LEU A 59 12.87 16.52 -14.64
CA LEU A 59 13.56 15.23 -14.60
C LEU A 59 13.08 14.37 -13.44
N LEU A 60 12.96 14.97 -12.24
CA LEU A 60 12.48 14.32 -11.03
C LEU A 60 11.06 13.79 -11.18
N PHE A 61 10.12 14.60 -11.69
CA PHE A 61 8.75 14.15 -11.89
C PHE A 61 8.66 13.04 -12.95
N ARG A 62 9.52 13.07 -13.97
CA ARG A 62 9.56 12.04 -15.00
C ARG A 62 10.04 10.70 -14.47
N THR A 63 11.09 10.70 -13.63
CA THR A 63 11.57 9.46 -12.98
C THR A 63 10.58 8.97 -11.93
N LEU A 64 9.96 9.86 -11.15
CA LEU A 64 8.91 9.52 -10.20
C LEU A 64 7.69 8.89 -10.88
N ALA A 65 7.25 9.40 -12.03
CA ALA A 65 6.13 8.83 -12.77
C ALA A 65 6.40 7.37 -13.21
N VAL A 66 7.61 7.10 -13.72
CA VAL A 66 8.01 5.73 -14.11
C VAL A 66 8.13 4.82 -12.89
N LEU A 67 8.71 5.32 -11.79
CA LEU A 67 8.84 4.59 -10.53
C LEU A 67 7.46 4.27 -9.93
N MET A 68 6.54 5.23 -9.90
CA MET A 68 5.17 5.02 -9.42
C MET A 68 4.42 4.01 -10.29
N LEU A 69 4.58 4.05 -11.62
CA LEU A 69 4.01 3.04 -12.51
C LEU A 69 4.55 1.65 -12.21
N MET A 70 5.85 1.49 -11.99
CA MET A 70 6.44 0.20 -11.62
C MET A 70 5.95 -0.30 -10.27
N LEU A 71 5.88 0.57 -9.27
CA LEU A 71 5.34 0.21 -7.97
C LEU A 71 3.86 -0.17 -8.05
N PHE A 72 3.08 0.55 -8.85
CA PHE A 72 1.68 0.23 -9.09
C PHE A 72 1.50 -1.15 -9.73
N LEU A 73 2.31 -1.47 -10.75
CA LEU A 73 2.32 -2.78 -11.41
C LEU A 73 2.82 -3.90 -10.49
N ALA A 74 3.87 -3.65 -9.70
CA ALA A 74 4.44 -4.63 -8.78
C ALA A 74 3.50 -5.02 -7.62
N ARG A 75 2.43 -4.22 -7.39
CA ARG A 75 1.44 -4.39 -6.32
C ARG A 75 2.11 -4.79 -4.99
N PRO A 76 2.86 -3.87 -4.35
CA PRO A 76 3.43 -4.13 -3.04
C PRO A 76 2.31 -4.48 -2.06
N LEU A 77 2.44 -5.63 -1.39
CA LEU A 77 1.58 -5.95 -0.26
C LEU A 77 2.05 -5.07 0.89
N SER A 78 1.42 -3.91 1.04
CA SER A 78 1.67 -2.99 2.13
C SER A 78 0.96 -3.51 3.38
N GLY A 79 1.67 -4.34 4.16
CA GLY A 79 1.29 -4.58 5.55
C GLY A 79 1.71 -3.39 6.43
N GLY A 80 0.93 -3.09 7.48
CA GLY A 80 1.24 -2.05 8.47
C GLY A 80 0.71 -0.64 8.13
N TRP A 81 1.34 0.40 8.68
CA TRP A 81 0.88 1.80 8.62
C TRP A 81 0.60 2.34 7.20
N MET A 82 1.39 1.92 6.21
CA MET A 82 1.24 2.32 4.81
C MET A 82 0.04 1.63 4.15
N GLY A 83 -0.26 0.40 4.56
CA GLY A 83 -1.49 -0.30 4.19
C GLY A 83 -2.70 0.39 4.81
N TRP A 84 -2.64 0.78 6.09
CA TRP A 84 -3.74 1.49 6.75
C TRP A 84 -4.02 2.89 6.19
N ALA A 85 -2.99 3.65 5.82
CA ALA A 85 -3.14 5.00 5.28
C ALA A 85 -3.69 5.04 3.83
N PHE A 86 -3.51 3.97 3.06
CA PHE A 86 -3.87 3.92 1.64
C PHE A 86 -4.86 2.82 1.26
N ALA A 87 -5.09 1.82 2.11
CA ALA A 87 -6.16 0.85 1.94
C ALA A 87 -7.41 1.38 2.62
N SER A 88 -8.51 1.45 1.88
CA SER A 88 -9.83 1.52 2.50
C SER A 88 -10.00 0.27 3.36
N ALA A 89 -10.41 0.46 4.60
CA ALA A 89 -10.85 -0.67 5.42
C ALA A 89 -11.93 -1.45 4.65
N PRO A 90 -11.94 -2.79 4.73
CA PRO A 90 -12.97 -3.58 4.09
C PRO A 90 -14.34 -3.13 4.59
N ASP A 91 -15.29 -2.86 3.69
CA ASP A 91 -16.62 -2.38 4.06
C ASP A 91 -17.40 -3.43 4.89
N THR A 92 -17.09 -4.71 4.67
CA THR A 92 -17.67 -5.83 5.42
C THR A 92 -16.63 -6.92 5.66
N VAL A 93 -16.54 -7.39 6.90
CA VAL A 93 -15.71 -8.53 7.33
C VAL A 93 -16.63 -9.69 7.68
N LEU A 94 -16.54 -10.77 6.90
CA LEU A 94 -17.28 -12.00 7.16
C LEU A 94 -16.44 -12.93 8.04
N ILE A 95 -16.95 -13.24 9.23
CA ILE A 95 -16.33 -14.16 10.18
C ILE A 95 -17.10 -15.48 10.10
N LEU A 96 -16.43 -16.56 9.72
CA LEU A 96 -16.98 -17.91 9.72
C LEU A 96 -16.43 -18.68 10.92
N LEU A 97 -17.30 -19.04 11.85
CA LEU A 97 -16.93 -19.76 13.08
C LEU A 97 -17.48 -21.18 13.07
N ASP A 98 -16.61 -22.18 13.22
CA ASP A 98 -17.07 -23.55 13.47
C ASP A 98 -17.51 -23.70 14.94
N ARG A 99 -18.75 -24.18 15.15
CA ARG A 99 -19.34 -24.53 16.45
C ARG A 99 -19.48 -26.06 16.65
N SER A 100 -18.66 -26.87 15.98
CA SER A 100 -18.66 -28.32 16.21
C SER A 100 -18.23 -28.70 17.63
N SER A 101 -18.68 -29.86 18.14
CA SER A 101 -18.30 -30.36 19.48
C SER A 101 -16.78 -30.50 19.68
N SER A 102 -16.02 -30.63 18.58
CA SER A 102 -14.56 -30.67 18.62
C SER A 102 -13.92 -29.36 19.11
N MET A 103 -14.63 -28.23 18.98
CA MET A 103 -14.19 -26.90 19.41
C MET A 103 -14.33 -26.67 20.91
N GLU A 104 -15.09 -27.50 21.62
CA GLU A 104 -15.18 -27.48 23.09
C GLU A 104 -14.07 -28.30 23.76
N THR A 105 -13.16 -28.89 22.97
CA THR A 105 -11.98 -29.56 23.52
C THR A 105 -11.06 -28.55 24.17
N ARG A 106 -10.65 -28.79 25.42
CA ARG A 106 -9.64 -27.97 26.11
C ARG A 106 -8.26 -28.16 25.49
N LEU A 107 -7.53 -27.07 25.33
CA LEU A 107 -6.13 -27.16 24.90
C LEU A 107 -5.26 -27.77 26.01
N ALA A 108 -4.35 -28.65 25.63
CA ALA A 108 -3.39 -29.24 26.56
C ALA A 108 -2.52 -28.13 27.19
N GLY A 109 -2.60 -27.99 28.51
CA GLY A 109 -1.83 -26.99 29.26
C GLY A 109 -2.53 -25.63 29.46
N THR A 110 -3.77 -25.46 29.01
CA THR A 110 -4.57 -24.23 29.26
C THR A 110 -5.97 -24.58 29.75
N SER A 111 -6.60 -23.69 30.52
CA SER A 111 -8.02 -23.84 30.91
C SER A 111 -9.01 -23.50 29.80
N LEU A 112 -8.52 -22.96 28.67
CA LEU A 112 -9.33 -22.48 27.57
C LEU A 112 -9.74 -23.61 26.62
N SER A 113 -10.97 -23.54 26.13
CA SER A 113 -11.45 -24.32 24.99
C SER A 113 -10.82 -23.81 23.68
N ARG A 114 -10.75 -24.68 22.66
CA ARG A 114 -10.33 -24.27 21.30
C ARG A 114 -11.20 -23.13 20.78
N ARG A 115 -12.49 -23.13 21.11
CA ARG A 115 -13.43 -22.07 20.76
C ARG A 115 -13.03 -20.73 21.40
N GLU A 116 -12.77 -20.69 22.69
CA GLU A 116 -12.37 -19.46 23.39
C GLU A 116 -11.07 -18.89 22.82
N GLN A 117 -10.08 -19.76 22.56
CA GLN A 117 -8.85 -19.34 21.91
C GLN A 117 -9.08 -18.80 20.49
N ALA A 118 -9.97 -19.42 19.71
CA ALA A 118 -10.33 -18.93 18.38
C ALA A 118 -11.02 -17.55 18.45
N LEU A 119 -11.92 -17.34 19.42
CA LEU A 119 -12.57 -16.05 19.65
C LEU A 119 -11.57 -14.97 20.05
N ASP A 120 -10.57 -15.29 20.87
CA ASP A 120 -9.50 -14.36 21.23
C ASP A 120 -8.66 -13.95 20.02
N LEU A 121 -8.23 -14.92 19.20
CA LEU A 121 -7.47 -14.65 17.97
C LEU A 121 -8.29 -13.85 16.95
N LEU A 122 -9.58 -14.15 16.82
CA LEU A 122 -10.49 -13.41 15.94
C LEU A 122 -10.70 -11.98 16.43
N THR A 123 -10.88 -11.77 17.74
CA THR A 123 -11.04 -10.44 18.32
C THR A 123 -9.77 -9.60 18.13
N GLU A 124 -8.59 -10.22 18.29
CA GLU A 124 -7.30 -9.56 18.05
C GLU A 124 -7.12 -9.18 16.57
N ALA A 125 -7.41 -10.12 15.65
CA ALA A 125 -7.27 -9.89 14.21
C ALA A 125 -8.28 -8.86 13.67
N ALA A 126 -9.52 -8.90 14.17
CA ALA A 126 -10.59 -8.01 13.74
C ALA A 126 -10.56 -6.66 14.47
N GLY A 127 -9.91 -6.56 15.63
CA GLY A 127 -9.64 -5.29 16.32
C GLY A 127 -8.86 -4.29 15.46
N ALA A 128 -8.03 -4.78 14.53
CA ALA A 128 -7.33 -3.93 13.55
C ALA A 128 -8.28 -3.21 12.57
N TYR A 129 -9.53 -3.64 12.46
CA TYR A 129 -10.56 -3.11 11.56
C TYR A 129 -11.77 -2.53 12.32
N ALA A 130 -11.69 -2.46 13.66
CA ALA A 130 -12.76 -1.96 14.50
C ALA A 130 -13.10 -0.49 14.17
N GLY A 131 -14.40 -0.19 14.00
CA GLY A 131 -14.90 1.16 13.69
C GLY A 131 -14.87 1.55 12.20
N HIS A 132 -14.30 0.72 11.33
CA HIS A 132 -14.23 1.01 9.88
C HIS A 132 -14.93 -0.04 8.99
N SER A 133 -15.45 -1.11 9.59
CA SER A 133 -15.98 -2.28 8.88
C SER A 133 -17.22 -2.83 9.59
N HIS A 134 -18.22 -3.28 8.82
CA HIS A 134 -19.34 -4.06 9.36
C HIS A 134 -18.91 -5.52 9.55
N PHE A 135 -19.15 -6.10 10.74
CA PHE A 135 -18.83 -7.50 11.00
C PHE A 135 -20.08 -8.38 10.83
N VAL A 136 -19.96 -9.44 10.05
CA VAL A 136 -21.02 -10.45 9.90
C VAL A 136 -20.46 -11.78 10.38
N LEU A 137 -21.07 -12.35 11.42
CA LEU A 137 -20.76 -13.68 11.93
C LEU A 137 -21.70 -14.69 11.27
N ILE A 138 -21.12 -15.75 10.71
CA ILE A 138 -21.85 -16.97 10.37
C ILE A 138 -21.21 -18.08 11.18
N ASP A 139 -22.05 -18.87 11.84
CA ASP A 139 -21.59 -20.03 12.57
C ASP A 139 -22.21 -21.33 12.03
N SER A 140 -21.54 -22.46 12.28
CA SER A 140 -21.99 -23.76 11.77
C SER A 140 -23.25 -24.31 12.45
N ALA A 141 -23.69 -23.76 13.59
CA ALA A 141 -24.84 -24.28 14.33
C ALA A 141 -26.16 -23.50 14.11
N SER A 142 -26.09 -22.21 13.78
CA SER A 142 -27.24 -21.36 13.46
C SER A 142 -27.44 -21.24 11.96
N GLY A 143 -26.37 -21.32 11.16
CA GLY A 143 -26.41 -21.21 9.70
C GLY A 143 -26.98 -19.89 9.17
N THR A 144 -27.15 -18.89 10.05
CA THR A 144 -27.74 -17.59 9.70
C THR A 144 -26.71 -16.48 9.91
N PRO A 145 -26.64 -15.49 8.99
CA PRO A 145 -25.74 -14.36 9.15
C PRO A 145 -26.23 -13.42 10.26
N GLN A 146 -25.40 -13.22 11.27
CA GLN A 146 -25.65 -12.33 12.39
C GLN A 146 -24.75 -11.09 12.27
N ASN A 147 -25.35 -9.90 12.28
CA ASN A 147 -24.60 -8.65 12.20
C ASN A 147 -24.11 -8.27 13.59
N ILE A 148 -22.79 -8.09 13.73
CA ILE A 148 -22.15 -7.75 15.00
C ILE A 148 -21.65 -6.30 14.91
N PRO A 149 -22.27 -5.38 15.67
CA PRO A 149 -21.96 -3.95 15.58
C PRO A 149 -20.58 -3.60 16.16
N ASP A 150 -20.06 -4.40 17.08
CA ASP A 150 -18.72 -4.21 17.65
C ASP A 150 -18.04 -5.55 17.94
N ILE A 151 -16.75 -5.67 17.61
CA ILE A 151 -16.00 -6.92 17.74
C ILE A 151 -15.84 -7.36 19.19
N SER A 152 -15.91 -6.40 20.13
CA SER A 152 -15.93 -6.64 21.57
C SER A 152 -17.17 -7.46 21.99
N ALA A 153 -18.30 -7.27 21.30
CA ALA A 153 -19.54 -8.00 21.55
C ALA A 153 -19.49 -9.47 21.07
N LEU A 154 -18.46 -9.87 20.32
CA LEU A 154 -18.27 -11.26 19.87
C LEU A 154 -18.07 -12.23 21.06
N LYS A 155 -17.51 -11.74 22.17
CA LYS A 155 -17.30 -12.52 23.40
C LYS A 155 -18.57 -12.69 24.23
N ASP A 156 -19.43 -11.67 24.19
CA ASP A 156 -20.65 -11.58 25.00
C ASP A 156 -21.91 -11.98 24.22
N HIS A 157 -21.79 -12.26 22.92
CA HIS A 157 -22.94 -12.60 22.09
C HIS A 157 -23.62 -13.87 22.63
N PRO A 158 -24.92 -13.82 22.96
CA PRO A 158 -25.63 -14.97 23.51
C PRO A 158 -25.62 -16.10 22.49
N MET A 159 -24.89 -17.15 22.86
CA MET A 159 -24.76 -18.40 22.11
C MET A 159 -26.02 -19.24 22.38
N VAL A 160 -27.15 -18.84 21.81
CA VAL A 160 -28.38 -19.66 21.80
C VAL A 160 -28.25 -20.76 20.74
#